data_AF-A0A7K1V6M1-F1
#
_entry.id   AF-A0A7K1V6M1-F1
#
_cell.length_a   1.000
_cell.length_b   1.000
_cell.length_c   1.000
_cell.angle_alpha   90.00
_cell.angle_beta   90.00
_cell.angle_gamma   90.00
#
_symmetry.space_group_name_H-M   'P 1'
#
loop_
_entity.id
_entity.type
_entity.pdbx_description
1 polymer ?
#
loop_
_entity_poly.entity_id
_entity_poly.type
_entity_poly.pdbx_seq_one_letter_code
_entity_poly.pdbx_strand_id
1 'polypeptide(L)'
;MTFPANQLETMLMAAKAGDISNQQLLEGLRDSSLFVLVKDDGCATGSYSLPGVTIDGTQFVPAYSSEEQLVLGAGEVPRIELAVSRLVDLIPAGVGIALNLGAPAPGLPITPSGVAALRGGGSTVAAGSEVRLGEPSNRPDDFLERLSHQLRQVGELRTARFGLMQVGTADPSYLVGIVLSDNSPAVKRRTADLVQHVASQFQLEYGVDVYFAEDDEFGRQVMALPAIAP
;
A
#
# COMPACT_ATOMS: atom_id res chain seq x y z
N MET A 1 -4.66 -5.36 -31.48
CA MET A 1 -4.50 -5.14 -30.05
C MET A 1 -4.95 -6.40 -29.36
N THR A 2 -4.01 -7.13 -28.75
CA THR A 2 -4.36 -8.30 -27.96
C THR A 2 -4.37 -7.85 -26.51
N PHE A 3 -5.49 -7.31 -26.06
CA PHE A 3 -5.71 -7.00 -24.64
C PHE A 3 -6.92 -7.79 -24.16
N PRO A 4 -6.82 -8.55 -23.06
CA PRO A 4 -5.63 -8.75 -22.23
C PRO A 4 -4.62 -9.73 -22.86
N ALA A 5 -3.31 -9.46 -22.71
CA ALA A 5 -2.21 -10.33 -23.16
C ALA A 5 -1.60 -11.19 -22.05
N ASN A 6 -1.80 -10.81 -20.78
CA ASN A 6 -1.23 -11.52 -19.63
C ASN A 6 -2.17 -11.46 -18.40
N GLN A 7 -1.75 -12.13 -17.32
CA GLN A 7 -2.54 -12.21 -16.09
C GLN A 7 -2.76 -10.84 -15.45
N LEU A 8 -1.73 -9.97 -15.42
CA LEU A 8 -1.85 -8.62 -14.89
C LEU A 8 -2.88 -7.79 -15.68
N GLU A 9 -2.86 -7.87 -17.00
CA GLU A 9 -3.84 -7.17 -17.85
C GLU A 9 -5.27 -7.70 -17.67
N THR A 10 -5.41 -9.00 -17.41
CA THR A 10 -6.70 -9.60 -17.04
C THR A 10 -7.20 -9.02 -15.71
N MET A 11 -6.31 -8.89 -14.72
CA MET A 11 -6.62 -8.27 -13.43
C MET A 11 -6.93 -6.78 -13.56
N LEU A 12 -6.23 -6.04 -14.42
CA LEU A 12 -6.52 -4.63 -14.70
C LEU A 12 -7.90 -4.45 -15.33
N MET A 13 -8.29 -5.37 -16.23
CA MET A 13 -9.62 -5.37 -16.82
C MET A 13 -10.70 -5.64 -15.76
N ALA A 14 -10.49 -6.65 -14.89
CA ALA A 14 -11.39 -6.97 -13.78
C ALA A 14 -11.49 -5.81 -12.77
N ALA A 15 -10.37 -5.17 -12.43
CA ALA A 15 -10.36 -4.02 -11.51
C ALA A 15 -11.12 -2.83 -12.10
N LYS A 16 -10.96 -2.56 -13.41
CA LYS A 16 -11.71 -1.53 -14.11
C LYS A 16 -13.22 -1.83 -14.17
N ALA A 17 -13.59 -3.10 -14.25
CA ALA A 17 -14.98 -3.54 -14.19
C ALA A 17 -15.57 -3.51 -12.76
N GLY A 18 -14.71 -3.37 -11.73
CA GLY A 18 -15.11 -3.42 -10.32
C GLY A 18 -15.23 -4.85 -9.76
N ASP A 19 -14.76 -5.86 -10.50
CA ASP A 19 -14.86 -7.27 -10.14
C ASP A 19 -13.84 -7.71 -9.09
N ILE A 20 -12.72 -6.97 -8.96
CA ILE A 20 -11.69 -7.20 -7.96
C ILE A 20 -11.35 -5.90 -7.22
N SER A 21 -10.96 -6.02 -5.96
CA SER A 21 -10.53 -4.88 -5.16
C SER A 21 -9.12 -4.39 -5.53
N ASN A 22 -8.82 -3.14 -5.17
CA ASN A 22 -7.46 -2.60 -5.30
C ASN A 22 -6.41 -3.44 -4.56
N GLN A 23 -6.78 -4.06 -3.44
CA GLN A 23 -5.88 -4.95 -2.70
C GLN A 23 -5.56 -6.22 -3.50
N GLN A 24 -6.56 -6.87 -4.08
CA GLN A 24 -6.36 -8.04 -4.94
C GLN A 24 -5.51 -7.70 -6.17
N LEU A 25 -5.69 -6.50 -6.73
CA LEU A 25 -4.85 -6.01 -7.82
C LEU A 25 -3.39 -5.81 -7.36
N LEU A 26 -3.15 -5.20 -6.20
CA LEU A 26 -1.80 -5.03 -5.64
C LEU A 26 -1.12 -6.37 -5.32
N GLU A 27 -1.88 -7.36 -4.84
CA GLU A 27 -1.37 -8.72 -4.60
C GLU A 27 -0.92 -9.38 -5.91
N GLY A 28 -1.74 -9.35 -6.96
CA GLY A 28 -1.32 -9.88 -8.28
C GLY A 28 -0.17 -9.09 -8.90
N LEU A 29 -0.06 -7.81 -8.60
CA LEU A 29 1.06 -6.99 -9.06
C LEU A 29 2.39 -7.40 -8.41
N ARG A 30 2.41 -7.84 -7.15
CA ARG A 30 3.66 -8.24 -6.47
C ARG A 30 4.43 -9.34 -7.20
N ASP A 31 3.70 -10.29 -7.77
CA ASP A 31 4.27 -11.44 -8.49
C ASP A 31 4.45 -11.18 -10.00
N SER A 32 4.13 -9.97 -10.45
CA SER A 32 4.24 -9.58 -11.86
C SER A 32 5.58 -8.94 -12.20
N SER A 33 5.89 -8.89 -13.50
CA SER A 33 6.94 -8.06 -14.06
C SER A 33 6.33 -6.88 -14.82
N LEU A 34 7.02 -5.74 -14.80
CA LEU A 34 6.65 -4.54 -15.54
C LEU A 34 7.79 -4.10 -16.44
N PHE A 35 7.44 -3.50 -17.57
CA PHE A 35 8.39 -2.80 -18.43
C PHE A 35 8.52 -1.36 -17.95
N VAL A 36 9.75 -0.95 -17.64
CA VAL A 36 10.04 0.43 -17.21
C VAL A 36 11.01 1.09 -18.17
N LEU A 37 10.84 2.41 -18.31
CA LEU A 37 11.72 3.23 -19.12
C LEU A 37 13.07 3.39 -18.42
N VAL A 38 14.14 3.42 -19.21
CA VAL A 38 15.48 3.75 -18.69
C VAL A 38 16.07 4.89 -19.50
N LYS A 39 16.76 5.79 -18.81
CA LYS A 39 17.50 6.88 -19.42
C LYS A 39 18.97 6.76 -19.06
N ASP A 40 19.83 6.82 -20.07
CA ASP A 40 21.27 6.98 -19.88
C ASP A 40 21.52 8.31 -19.17
N ASP A 41 22.20 8.26 -18.01
CA ASP A 41 22.48 9.44 -17.20
C ASP A 41 23.76 10.18 -17.62
N GLY A 42 24.50 9.65 -18.60
CA GLY A 42 25.72 10.25 -19.13
C GLY A 42 26.88 10.31 -18.14
N CYS A 43 26.73 9.73 -16.94
CA CYS A 43 27.83 9.51 -16.00
C CYS A 43 28.63 8.27 -16.40
N ALA A 44 29.81 8.09 -15.78
CA ALA A 44 30.76 7.02 -16.10
C ALA A 44 30.06 5.68 -16.44
N THR A 45 30.45 5.10 -17.57
CA THR A 45 29.85 3.95 -18.25
C THR A 45 28.99 3.03 -17.38
N GLY A 46 27.69 2.95 -17.70
CA GLY A 46 26.78 1.89 -17.23
C GLY A 46 25.77 2.29 -16.16
N SER A 47 25.56 3.58 -15.89
CA SER A 47 24.52 4.04 -14.97
C SER A 47 23.26 4.46 -15.75
N TYR A 48 22.11 3.97 -15.31
CA TYR A 48 20.80 4.22 -15.92
C TYR A 48 19.82 4.70 -14.85
N SER A 49 19.05 5.72 -15.19
CA SER A 49 18.04 6.31 -14.29
C SER A 49 16.62 5.98 -14.74
N LEU A 50 15.71 5.85 -13.78
CA LEU A 50 14.28 5.75 -14.04
C LEU A 50 13.72 7.17 -14.24
N PRO A 51 13.14 7.48 -15.41
CA PRO A 51 12.54 8.80 -15.64
C PRO A 51 11.29 8.95 -14.76
N GLY A 52 11.16 10.11 -14.12
CA GLY A 52 9.97 10.50 -13.37
C GLY A 52 9.05 11.39 -14.18
N VAL A 53 7.74 11.27 -13.95
CA VAL A 53 6.71 12.20 -14.42
C VAL A 53 5.98 12.77 -13.22
N THR A 54 5.45 13.99 -13.36
CA THR A 54 4.62 14.60 -12.31
C THR A 54 3.17 14.59 -12.76
N ILE A 55 2.29 14.01 -11.95
CA ILE A 55 0.84 13.95 -12.16
C ILE A 55 0.21 14.53 -10.90
N ASP A 56 -0.56 15.61 -11.05
CA ASP A 56 -1.22 16.30 -9.93
C ASP A 56 -0.30 16.62 -8.74
N GLY A 57 0.93 17.07 -9.05
CA GLY A 57 1.94 17.42 -8.06
C GLY A 57 2.67 16.23 -7.41
N THR A 58 2.30 15.00 -7.73
CA THR A 58 2.95 13.78 -7.23
C THR A 58 3.88 13.20 -8.28
N GLN A 59 5.05 12.71 -7.86
CA GLN A 59 6.01 12.07 -8.75
C GLN A 59 5.68 10.59 -8.96
N PHE A 60 5.79 10.13 -10.20
CA PHE A 60 5.58 8.74 -10.59
C PHE A 60 6.66 8.27 -11.54
N VAL A 61 7.03 6.99 -11.44
CA VAL A 61 7.80 6.30 -12.47
C VAL A 61 6.83 5.63 -13.46
N PRO A 62 6.91 5.91 -14.77
CA PRO A 62 6.12 5.19 -15.77
C PRO A 62 6.51 3.71 -15.82
N ALA A 63 5.52 2.83 -15.80
CA ALA A 63 5.69 1.40 -15.96
C ALA A 63 4.55 0.82 -16.81
N TYR A 64 4.79 -0.29 -17.48
CA TYR A 64 3.86 -0.85 -18.47
C TYR A 64 3.65 -2.35 -18.24
N SER A 65 2.40 -2.80 -18.41
CA SER A 65 2.01 -4.20 -18.19
C SER A 65 2.52 -5.16 -19.27
N SER A 66 2.90 -4.63 -20.44
CA SER A 66 3.51 -5.39 -21.53
C SER A 66 4.31 -4.47 -22.44
N GLU A 67 5.17 -5.07 -23.27
CA GLU A 67 5.95 -4.33 -24.25
C GLU A 67 5.07 -3.60 -25.28
N GLU A 68 3.94 -4.20 -25.68
CA GLU A 68 2.95 -3.57 -26.58
C GLU A 68 2.39 -2.29 -25.94
N GLN A 69 2.00 -2.32 -24.65
CA GLN A 69 1.52 -1.12 -23.96
C GLN A 69 2.60 -0.05 -23.81
N LEU A 70 3.86 -0.43 -23.61
CA LEU A 70 4.98 0.52 -23.60
C LEU A 70 5.13 1.23 -24.94
N VAL A 71 5.17 0.48 -26.04
CA VAL A 71 5.30 1.07 -27.39
C VAL A 71 4.11 1.97 -27.71
N LEU A 72 2.89 1.57 -27.34
CA LEU A 72 1.69 2.37 -27.58
C LEU A 72 1.63 3.63 -26.72
N GLY A 73 2.15 3.60 -25.48
CA GLY A 73 2.09 4.73 -24.56
C GLY A 73 3.29 5.69 -24.61
N ALA A 74 4.49 5.18 -24.87
CA ALA A 74 5.75 5.95 -24.84
C ALA A 74 6.55 5.88 -26.15
N GLY A 75 6.15 5.05 -27.12
CA GLY A 75 6.89 4.82 -28.35
C GLY A 75 8.05 3.83 -28.18
N GLU A 76 8.89 3.72 -29.20
CA GLU A 76 10.12 2.92 -29.13
C GLU A 76 11.19 3.68 -28.35
N VAL A 77 11.29 3.37 -27.05
CA VAL A 77 12.25 3.96 -26.12
C VAL A 77 13.04 2.88 -25.37
N PRO A 78 14.25 3.19 -24.87
CA PRO A 78 15.02 2.26 -24.06
C PRO A 78 14.24 1.82 -22.81
N ARG A 79 14.27 0.51 -22.53
CA ARG A 79 13.44 -0.13 -21.51
C ARG A 79 14.09 -1.36 -20.92
N ILE A 80 13.62 -1.75 -19.75
CA ILE A 80 13.95 -3.00 -19.08
C ILE A 80 12.69 -3.62 -18.48
N GLU A 81 12.61 -4.94 -18.49
CA GLU A 81 11.61 -5.69 -17.74
C GLU A 81 12.14 -5.95 -16.32
N LEU A 82 11.38 -5.55 -15.30
CA LEU A 82 11.73 -5.77 -13.89
C LEU A 82 10.57 -6.43 -13.16
N ALA A 83 10.89 -7.42 -12.33
CA ALA A 83 9.96 -7.91 -11.31
C ALA A 83 9.54 -6.74 -10.41
N VAL A 84 8.26 -6.66 -10.07
CA VAL A 84 7.71 -5.56 -9.27
C VAL A 84 8.42 -5.44 -7.93
N SER A 85 8.75 -6.56 -7.27
CA SER A 85 9.54 -6.60 -6.04
C SER A 85 10.88 -5.87 -6.16
N ARG A 86 11.55 -5.92 -7.31
CA ARG A 86 12.79 -5.18 -7.55
C ARG A 86 12.55 -3.74 -7.95
N LEU A 87 11.52 -3.47 -8.74
CA LEU A 87 11.18 -2.11 -9.11
C LEU A 87 10.87 -1.24 -7.88
N VAL A 88 10.08 -1.76 -6.95
CA VAL A 88 9.70 -0.99 -5.76
C VAL A 88 10.88 -0.69 -4.83
N ASP A 89 11.91 -1.54 -4.79
CA ASP A 89 13.17 -1.28 -4.08
C ASP A 89 14.00 -0.15 -4.71
N LEU A 90 13.87 0.05 -6.03
CA LEU A 90 14.60 1.08 -6.78
C LEU A 90 13.89 2.45 -6.75
N ILE A 91 12.60 2.48 -6.45
CA ILE A 91 11.80 3.70 -6.44
C ILE A 91 12.00 4.45 -5.10
N PRO A 92 12.38 5.74 -5.13
CA PRO A 92 12.49 6.56 -3.92
C PRO A 92 11.20 6.61 -3.09
N ALA A 93 11.33 6.88 -1.78
CA ALA A 93 10.18 7.15 -0.94
C ALA A 93 9.41 8.38 -1.46
N GLY A 94 8.08 8.35 -1.39
CA GLY A 94 7.22 9.43 -1.90
C GLY A 94 6.97 9.42 -3.41
N VAL A 95 7.52 8.45 -4.14
CA VAL A 95 7.32 8.29 -5.60
C VAL A 95 6.40 7.09 -5.88
N GLY A 96 5.40 7.28 -6.73
CA GLY A 96 4.46 6.25 -7.17
C GLY A 96 4.87 5.54 -8.46
N ILE A 97 4.01 4.67 -8.97
CA ILE A 97 4.12 4.06 -10.32
C ILE A 97 2.93 4.51 -11.16
N ALA A 98 3.18 5.05 -12.35
CA ALA A 98 2.13 5.37 -13.32
C ALA A 98 2.02 4.19 -14.31
N LEU A 99 1.11 3.26 -14.03
CA LEU A 99 0.95 2.05 -14.83
C LEU A 99 0.21 2.37 -16.15
N ASN A 100 0.76 1.89 -17.26
CA ASN A 100 0.23 2.05 -18.62
C ASN A 100 0.00 3.53 -19.02
N LEU A 101 0.87 4.43 -18.56
CA LEU A 101 0.75 5.85 -18.84
C LEU A 101 0.76 6.13 -20.35
N GLY A 102 -0.33 6.75 -20.85
CA GLY A 102 -0.51 7.09 -22.26
C GLY A 102 -0.91 5.91 -23.16
N ALA A 103 -0.98 4.68 -22.63
CA ALA A 103 -1.35 3.51 -23.40
C ALA A 103 -2.88 3.31 -23.47
N PRO A 104 -3.42 2.60 -24.49
CA PRO A 104 -4.86 2.33 -24.60
C PRO A 104 -5.42 1.38 -23.53
N ALA A 105 -4.58 0.49 -23.00
CA ALA A 105 -4.97 -0.37 -21.89
C ALA A 105 -5.34 0.45 -20.64
N PRO A 106 -6.20 -0.08 -19.75
CA PRO A 106 -6.42 0.52 -18.44
C PRO A 106 -5.10 0.81 -17.73
N GLY A 107 -4.88 2.09 -17.44
CA GLY A 107 -3.81 2.55 -16.57
C GLY A 107 -4.35 2.85 -15.18
N LEU A 108 -3.48 2.72 -14.18
CA LEU A 108 -3.80 3.05 -12.79
C LEU A 108 -2.58 3.71 -12.14
N PRO A 109 -2.74 4.86 -11.46
CA PRO A 109 -1.69 5.36 -10.59
C PRO A 109 -1.61 4.47 -9.35
N ILE A 110 -0.45 3.84 -9.16
CA ILE A 110 -0.09 3.24 -7.88
C ILE A 110 0.56 4.36 -7.08
N THR A 111 -0.16 4.84 -6.08
CA THR A 111 0.28 5.94 -5.22
C THR A 111 1.58 5.57 -4.48
N PRO A 112 2.32 6.56 -3.94
CA PRO A 112 3.46 6.30 -3.07
C PRO A 112 3.14 5.35 -1.91
N SER A 113 1.91 5.43 -1.36
CA SER A 113 1.41 4.49 -0.34
C SER A 113 1.22 3.07 -0.87
N GLY A 114 0.71 2.92 -2.11
CA GLY A 114 0.63 1.63 -2.79
C GLY A 114 2.01 1.01 -3.05
N VAL A 115 3.00 1.82 -3.47
CA VAL A 115 4.38 1.37 -3.64
C VAL A 115 5.00 0.94 -2.31
N ALA A 116 4.75 1.68 -1.22
CA ALA A 116 5.18 1.27 0.12
C ALA A 116 4.56 -0.08 0.53
N ALA A 117 3.27 -0.28 0.30
CA ALA A 117 2.60 -1.56 0.55
C ALA A 117 3.23 -2.70 -0.26
N LEU A 118 3.61 -2.45 -1.52
CA LEU A 118 4.27 -3.45 -2.38
C LEU A 118 5.67 -3.84 -1.88
N ARG A 119 6.45 -2.93 -1.27
CA ARG A 119 7.76 -3.24 -0.65
C ARG A 119 7.68 -4.22 0.54
N GLY A 120 6.49 -4.52 1.04
CA GLY A 120 6.31 -5.45 2.16
C GLY A 120 6.48 -4.82 3.55
N GLY A 121 6.53 -3.49 3.64
CA GLY A 121 6.55 -2.75 4.91
C GLY A 121 5.42 -1.75 4.96
N GLY A 122 4.57 -1.83 5.98
CA GLY A 122 3.61 -0.77 6.31
C GLY A 122 4.30 0.60 6.34
N SER A 123 3.55 1.63 5.92
CA SER A 123 3.84 3.07 6.00
C SER A 123 5.28 3.43 6.42
N THR A 124 6.17 3.70 5.45
CA THR A 124 7.51 4.23 5.76
C THR A 124 7.41 5.72 6.06
N VAL A 125 7.31 6.04 7.35
CA VAL A 125 7.35 7.40 7.89
C VAL A 125 8.75 7.99 7.68
N ALA A 126 8.87 9.15 7.04
CA ALA A 126 10.14 9.87 6.99
C ALA A 126 10.60 10.21 8.43
N ALA A 127 11.87 9.93 8.75
CA ALA A 127 12.41 10.24 10.07
C ALA A 127 12.24 11.74 10.39
N GLY A 128 11.55 12.07 11.49
CA GLY A 128 11.24 13.44 11.90
C GLY A 128 9.85 13.94 11.54
N SER A 129 9.01 13.15 10.85
CA SER A 129 7.59 13.50 10.66
C SER A 129 6.82 13.48 11.98
N GLU A 130 6.04 14.54 12.22
CA GLU A 130 5.13 14.63 13.36
C GLU A 130 4.03 13.57 13.21
N VAL A 131 3.86 12.71 14.20
CA VAL A 131 2.74 11.75 14.26
C VAL A 131 1.71 12.29 15.24
N ARG A 132 0.49 12.49 14.77
CA ARG A 132 -0.65 12.90 15.58
C ARG A 132 -1.57 11.72 15.80
N LEU A 133 -1.81 11.41 17.07
CA LEU A 133 -2.78 10.42 17.50
C LEU A 133 -3.96 11.12 18.16
N GLY A 134 -5.16 10.66 17.87
CA GLY A 134 -6.37 11.21 18.46
C GLY A 134 -7.57 10.30 18.27
N GLU A 135 -8.73 10.79 18.70
CA GLU A 135 -10.00 10.14 18.42
C GLU A 135 -10.55 10.66 17.08
N PRO A 136 -11.14 9.78 16.24
CA PRO A 136 -11.81 10.23 15.04
C PRO A 136 -13.08 11.01 15.39
N SER A 137 -13.39 12.03 14.61
CA SER A 137 -14.62 12.81 14.75
C SER A 137 -15.88 11.99 14.51
N ASN A 138 -15.80 10.98 13.64
CA ASN A 138 -16.86 10.02 13.39
C ASN A 138 -16.33 8.61 13.63
N ARG A 139 -16.90 7.91 14.60
CA ARG A 139 -16.44 6.58 15.00
C ARG A 139 -17.26 5.52 14.26
N PRO A 140 -16.63 4.59 13.52
CA PRO A 140 -17.35 3.56 12.78
C PRO A 140 -17.80 2.42 13.70
N ASP A 141 -18.83 2.66 14.49
CA ASP A 141 -19.24 1.77 15.60
C ASP A 141 -19.56 0.35 15.15
N ASP A 142 -20.26 0.15 14.02
CA ASP A 142 -20.57 -1.18 13.49
C ASP A 142 -19.30 -2.00 13.16
N PHE A 143 -18.29 -1.33 12.59
CA PHE A 143 -16.98 -1.94 12.33
C PHE A 143 -16.28 -2.31 13.64
N LEU A 144 -16.32 -1.43 14.64
CA LEU A 144 -15.63 -1.65 15.91
C LEU A 144 -16.29 -2.75 16.75
N GLU A 145 -17.61 -2.85 16.72
CA GLU A 145 -18.35 -3.93 17.36
C GLU A 145 -17.97 -5.28 16.73
N ARG A 146 -17.97 -5.34 15.39
CA ARG A 146 -17.56 -6.54 14.65
C ARG A 146 -16.10 -6.91 14.92
N LEU A 147 -15.20 -5.92 14.88
CA LEU A 147 -13.77 -6.11 15.12
C LEU A 147 -13.51 -6.57 16.55
N SER A 148 -14.15 -5.95 17.56
CA SER A 148 -14.06 -6.36 18.97
C SER A 148 -14.45 -7.83 19.16
N HIS A 149 -15.57 -8.25 18.54
CA HIS A 149 -16.04 -9.62 18.64
C HIS A 149 -15.05 -10.62 18.05
N GLN A 150 -14.43 -10.30 16.91
CA GLN A 150 -13.43 -11.16 16.26
C GLN A 150 -12.11 -11.19 17.05
N LEU A 151 -11.65 -10.03 17.52
CA LEU A 151 -10.41 -9.89 18.28
C LEU A 151 -10.44 -10.68 19.60
N ARG A 152 -11.59 -10.73 20.29
CA ARG A 152 -11.76 -11.55 21.51
C ARG A 152 -11.57 -13.06 21.29
N GLN A 153 -11.61 -13.53 20.04
CA GLN A 153 -11.36 -14.93 19.70
C GLN A 153 -9.87 -15.23 19.50
N VAL A 154 -9.03 -14.19 19.42
CA VAL A 154 -7.57 -14.33 19.36
C VAL A 154 -7.05 -14.56 20.78
N GLY A 155 -6.65 -15.79 21.11
CA GLY A 155 -6.24 -16.16 22.46
C GLY A 155 -4.98 -15.44 22.96
N GLU A 156 -4.15 -14.95 22.03
CA GLU A 156 -2.94 -14.20 22.31
C GLU A 156 -3.22 -12.71 22.55
N LEU A 157 -4.43 -12.21 22.30
CA LEU A 157 -4.76 -10.80 22.49
C LEU A 157 -4.76 -10.42 23.97
N ARG A 158 -4.02 -9.36 24.31
CA ARG A 158 -4.02 -8.75 25.64
C ARG A 158 -4.83 -7.47 25.73
N THR A 159 -4.82 -6.66 24.66
CA THR A 159 -5.65 -5.47 24.50
C THR A 159 -5.63 -4.96 23.06
N ALA A 160 -6.71 -4.29 22.66
CA ALA A 160 -6.76 -3.52 21.42
C ALA A 160 -7.35 -2.13 21.64
N ARG A 161 -6.72 -1.13 21.04
CA ARG A 161 -7.11 0.29 21.07
C ARG A 161 -7.45 0.78 19.67
N PHE A 162 -8.30 1.79 19.60
CA PHE A 162 -8.70 2.40 18.34
C PHE A 162 -8.60 3.91 18.38
N GLY A 163 -8.10 4.49 17.29
CA GLY A 163 -8.06 5.93 17.12
C GLY A 163 -7.82 6.32 15.67
N LEU A 164 -7.44 7.57 15.48
CA LEU A 164 -7.02 8.14 14.23
C LEU A 164 -5.53 8.47 14.33
N MET A 165 -4.78 8.16 13.28
CA MET A 165 -3.38 8.49 13.12
C MET A 165 -3.22 9.38 11.90
N GLN A 166 -2.45 10.45 12.05
CA GLN A 166 -2.02 11.28 10.93
C GLN A 166 -0.51 11.45 10.99
N VAL A 167 0.17 11.22 9.87
CA VAL A 167 1.63 11.33 9.77
C VAL A 167 1.97 12.51 8.88
N GLY A 168 2.58 13.55 9.47
CA GLY A 168 2.93 14.78 8.76
C GLY A 168 1.70 15.42 8.10
N THR A 169 1.75 15.56 6.77
CA THR A 169 0.66 16.12 5.95
C THR A 169 -0.14 15.05 5.19
N ALA A 170 0.08 13.76 5.48
CA ALA A 170 -0.66 12.68 4.84
C ALA A 170 -2.12 12.69 5.28
N ASP A 171 -2.97 12.05 4.48
CA ASP A 171 -4.36 11.79 4.84
C ASP A 171 -4.41 10.92 6.12
N PRO A 172 -5.37 11.16 7.02
CA PRO A 172 -5.53 10.35 8.22
C PRO A 172 -5.84 8.88 7.91
N SER A 173 -5.42 7.99 8.81
CA SER A 173 -5.81 6.60 8.83
C SER A 173 -6.42 6.21 10.17
N TYR A 174 -7.35 5.27 10.17
CA TYR A 174 -7.76 4.61 11.40
C TYR A 174 -6.62 3.73 11.91
N LEU A 175 -6.32 3.82 13.20
CA LEU A 175 -5.28 3.02 13.84
C LEU A 175 -5.89 2.01 14.78
N VAL A 176 -5.51 0.74 14.62
CA VAL A 176 -5.78 -0.34 15.58
C VAL A 176 -4.48 -0.71 16.28
N GLY A 177 -4.34 -0.27 17.53
CA GLY A 177 -3.20 -0.59 18.39
C GLY A 177 -3.43 -1.92 19.12
N ILE A 178 -2.51 -2.88 19.00
CA ILE A 178 -2.70 -4.25 19.50
C ILE A 178 -1.55 -4.63 20.42
N VAL A 179 -1.87 -5.20 21.58
CA VAL A 179 -0.90 -5.88 22.44
C VAL A 179 -1.19 -7.37 22.42
N LEU A 180 -0.16 -8.16 22.14
CA LEU A 180 -0.22 -9.62 22.15
C LEU A 180 0.62 -10.19 23.31
N SER A 181 0.23 -11.35 23.81
CA SER A 181 1.02 -12.13 24.77
C SER A 181 2.16 -12.88 24.10
N ASP A 182 1.97 -13.30 22.84
CA ASP A 182 3.01 -13.79 21.93
C ASP A 182 3.19 -12.81 20.77
N ASN A 183 4.41 -12.26 20.65
CA ASN A 183 4.80 -11.32 19.60
C ASN A 183 5.45 -11.99 18.38
N SER A 184 5.30 -13.31 18.23
CA SER A 184 5.83 -14.03 17.08
C SER A 184 5.29 -13.47 15.76
N PRO A 185 6.09 -13.45 14.67
CA PRO A 185 5.66 -12.91 13.38
C PRO A 185 4.39 -13.58 12.83
N ALA A 186 4.18 -14.87 13.12
CA ALA A 186 3.01 -15.61 12.68
C ALA A 186 1.72 -15.13 13.36
N VAL A 187 1.76 -14.87 14.68
CA VAL A 187 0.61 -14.34 15.43
C VAL A 187 0.32 -12.91 15.00
N LYS A 188 1.35 -12.04 14.93
CA LYS A 188 1.19 -10.67 14.42
C LYS A 188 0.55 -10.64 13.04
N ARG A 189 1.03 -11.46 12.10
CA ARG A 189 0.47 -11.54 10.74
C ARG A 189 -1.00 -11.98 10.76
N ARG A 190 -1.32 -13.07 11.46
CA ARG A 190 -2.71 -13.56 11.56
C ARG A 190 -3.66 -12.51 12.14
N THR A 191 -3.22 -11.81 13.19
CA THR A 191 -4.04 -10.76 13.82
C THR A 191 -4.21 -9.56 12.89
N ALA A 192 -3.16 -9.13 12.19
CA ALA A 192 -3.26 -8.05 11.19
C ALA A 192 -4.20 -8.45 10.04
N ASP A 193 -4.07 -9.67 9.51
CA ASP A 193 -4.94 -10.20 8.45
C ASP A 193 -6.41 -10.24 8.90
N LEU A 194 -6.68 -10.57 10.18
CA LEU A 194 -8.03 -10.52 10.76
C LEU A 194 -8.60 -9.10 10.76
N VAL A 195 -7.82 -8.11 11.22
CA VAL A 195 -8.26 -6.71 11.24
C VAL A 195 -8.57 -6.24 9.82
N GLN A 196 -7.69 -6.51 8.86
CA GLN A 196 -7.90 -6.15 7.46
C GLN A 196 -9.11 -6.85 6.85
N HIS A 197 -9.31 -8.14 7.15
CA HIS A 197 -10.48 -8.88 6.72
C HIS A 197 -11.78 -8.25 7.23
N VAL A 198 -11.85 -7.90 8.51
CA VAL A 198 -13.03 -7.21 9.06
C VAL A 198 -13.20 -5.84 8.41
N ALA A 199 -12.13 -5.04 8.27
CA ALA A 199 -12.19 -3.72 7.67
C ALA A 199 -12.76 -3.75 6.24
N SER A 200 -12.36 -4.73 5.43
CA SER A 200 -12.85 -4.92 4.06
C SER A 200 -14.36 -5.17 3.94
N GLN A 201 -15.06 -5.50 5.04
CA GLN A 201 -16.51 -5.71 5.07
C GLN A 201 -17.29 -4.40 5.24
N PHE A 202 -16.61 -3.28 5.49
CA PHE A 202 -17.22 -1.98 5.78
C PHE A 202 -16.72 -0.92 4.80
N GLN A 203 -17.59 0.04 4.46
CA GLN A 203 -17.18 1.26 3.78
C GLN A 203 -16.71 2.27 4.84
N LEU A 204 -15.40 2.37 5.00
CA LEU A 204 -14.76 3.25 5.99
C LEU A 204 -14.30 4.55 5.34
N GLU A 205 -14.35 5.64 6.11
CA GLU A 205 -13.86 6.96 5.68
C GLU A 205 -12.35 6.97 5.42
N TYR A 206 -11.60 6.22 6.23
CA TYR A 206 -10.14 6.11 6.15
C TYR A 206 -9.71 4.64 6.08
N GLY A 207 -8.51 4.42 5.56
CA GLY A 207 -7.84 3.11 5.63
C GLY A 207 -7.54 2.71 7.08
N VAL A 208 -7.38 1.41 7.34
CA VAL A 208 -7.08 0.87 8.67
C VAL A 208 -5.63 0.39 8.72
N ASP A 209 -4.84 1.00 9.59
CA ASP A 209 -3.48 0.59 9.93
C ASP A 209 -3.47 -0.21 11.24
N VAL A 210 -2.57 -1.18 11.32
CA VAL A 210 -2.37 -2.00 12.52
C VAL A 210 -1.00 -1.72 13.11
N TYR A 211 -0.95 -1.41 14.40
CA TYR A 211 0.29 -1.24 15.14
C TYR A 211 0.35 -2.22 16.30
N PHE A 212 1.40 -3.05 16.34
CA PHE A 212 1.67 -3.93 17.47
C PHE A 212 2.50 -3.17 18.49
N ALA A 213 1.90 -2.87 19.64
CA ALA A 213 2.52 -2.00 20.62
C ALA A 213 3.73 -2.65 21.31
N GLU A 214 4.80 -1.87 21.36
CA GLU A 214 6.04 -2.18 22.06
C GLU A 214 6.16 -1.27 23.29
N ASP A 215 7.11 -1.55 24.18
CA ASP A 215 7.36 -0.73 25.38
C ASP A 215 8.21 0.50 25.03
N ASP A 216 7.70 1.32 24.12
CA ASP A 216 8.30 2.57 23.68
C ASP A 216 7.35 3.77 23.90
N GLU A 217 7.81 4.98 23.59
CA GLU A 217 7.01 6.20 23.79
C GLU A 217 5.74 6.20 22.95
N PHE A 218 5.83 5.75 21.70
CA PHE A 218 4.72 5.71 20.78
C PHE A 218 3.67 4.67 21.19
N GLY A 219 4.11 3.47 21.59
CA GLY A 219 3.27 2.43 22.15
C GLY A 219 2.49 2.89 23.37
N ARG A 220 3.10 3.68 24.26
CA ARG A 220 2.37 4.29 25.40
C ARG A 220 1.27 5.26 24.95
N GLN A 221 1.52 6.07 23.91
CA GLN A 221 0.51 6.97 23.36
C GLN A 221 -0.63 6.21 22.69
N VAL A 222 -0.33 5.16 21.92
CA VAL A 222 -1.34 4.26 21.33
C VAL A 222 -2.16 3.57 22.42
N MET A 223 -1.54 3.19 23.54
CA MET A 223 -2.25 2.59 24.68
C MET A 223 -3.13 3.56 25.46
N ALA A 224 -2.97 4.88 25.28
CA ALA A 224 -3.85 5.89 25.84
C ALA A 224 -5.16 6.06 25.04
N LEU A 225 -5.23 5.55 23.82
CA LEU A 225 -6.44 5.58 22.99
C LEU A 225 -7.57 4.72 23.59
N PRO A 226 -8.84 4.98 23.25
CA PRO A 226 -9.98 4.19 23.70
C PRO A 226 -9.82 2.70 23.39
N ALA A 227 -10.09 1.85 24.38
CA ALA A 227 -10.08 0.40 24.20
C ALA A 227 -11.29 -0.06 23.37
N ILE A 228 -11.06 -1.05 22.50
CA ILE A 228 -12.08 -1.73 21.71
C ILE A 228 -12.17 -3.22 22.04
N ALA A 229 -11.10 -3.83 22.54
CA ALA A 229 -11.09 -5.21 23.02
C ALA A 229 -10.19 -5.33 24.27
N PRO A 230 -10.52 -6.25 25.19
CA PRO A 230 -9.78 -6.48 26.42
C PRO A 230 -8.32 -6.73 26.13
#